data_AF-A0A850BG22-F1
#
_entry.id   AF-A0A850BG22-F1
#
_cell.length_a   1.000
_cell.length_b   1.000
_cell.length_c   1.000
_cell.angle_alpha   90.00
_cell.angle_beta   90.00
_cell.angle_gamma   90.00
#
_symmetry.space_group_name_H-M   'P 1'
#
loop_
_entity.id
_entity.type
_entity.pdbx_description
1 polymer ?
#
loop_
_entity_poly.entity_id
_entity_poly.type
_entity_poly.pdbx_seq_one_letter_code
_entity_poly.pdbx_strand_id
1 'polypeptide(L)'
;MDKEPHSADASAGSPIAVQIDGPFAATTFLWRGRRGELQCSVIVKTTYLLRQGMSPVADRPDPIWTTDLYWENSPLRSVRVPSDLAPLKHAPEVTLVGHAYAPDSEPREHLAVRLCVGDVDKSLDVFPPRGFTLDGTLEVHTATRMPLGYERAAGGPDTENPVGVDAETIDELGRRNAPSVLHAGHSYERLDDIALPAGFGPIAAVWPARVQRLRREDLTWLAEPAVKPMPHGFDSRFFQAAPLDQWLTEPLRSDERLVLENLSPGRERLATNLKAVVPHAAVVMWKTMPVSLTPDTLFIDTDRAIVTLTWRGSVEVGEGALPTKLIVTRAPTPVGAVGPASEDAGSVTAKTPEFGDGPEKTQPSAFSRALLPRSALPPMSTRTIPVPAGGDEVASVRGGLLPPPPSVRSAPPPPSPPAQPA
;
A
#
# COMPACT_ATOMS: atom_id res chain seq x y z
N MET A 1 9.93 17.56 -20.87
CA MET A 1 9.13 18.81 -20.80
C MET A 1 7.99 18.49 -19.87
N ASP A 2 8.32 18.53 -18.58
CA ASP A 2 7.53 17.92 -17.53
C ASP A 2 6.34 18.81 -17.20
N LYS A 3 5.14 18.29 -17.46
CA LYS A 3 3.92 18.88 -16.93
C LYS A 3 3.95 18.70 -15.41
N GLU A 4 4.11 19.80 -14.68
CA GLU A 4 3.82 19.84 -13.25
C GLU A 4 2.46 19.18 -12.98
N PRO A 5 2.34 18.30 -11.97
CA PRO A 5 1.06 17.75 -11.62
C PRO A 5 0.17 18.89 -11.12
N HIS A 6 -0.97 19.07 -11.78
CA HIS A 6 -2.05 19.93 -11.32
C HIS A 6 -2.31 19.69 -9.83
N SER A 7 -2.41 20.79 -9.08
CA SER A 7 -2.86 20.89 -7.70
C SER A 7 -3.91 19.82 -7.39
N ALA A 8 -3.50 18.71 -6.79
CA ALA A 8 -4.43 17.73 -6.26
C ALA A 8 -5.15 18.38 -5.08
N ASP A 9 -6.47 18.52 -5.20
CA ASP A 9 -7.33 19.10 -4.17
C ASP A 9 -7.23 18.24 -2.90
N ALA A 10 -7.03 18.87 -1.74
CA ALA A 10 -6.94 18.19 -0.45
C ALA A 10 -8.22 17.44 -0.05
N SER A 11 -9.31 17.67 -0.81
CA SER A 11 -10.61 17.01 -0.69
C SER A 11 -10.92 15.97 -1.80
N ALA A 12 -10.02 15.76 -2.76
CA ALA A 12 -10.30 14.99 -3.97
C ALA A 12 -10.80 13.57 -3.66
N GLY A 13 -12.06 13.29 -4.05
CA GLY A 13 -12.67 11.97 -3.97
C GLY A 13 -13.57 11.70 -2.76
N SER A 14 -13.78 12.66 -1.85
CA SER A 14 -14.78 12.50 -0.79
C SER A 14 -16.21 12.63 -1.36
N PRO A 15 -17.16 11.75 -0.99
CA PRO A 15 -18.55 11.85 -1.42
C PRO A 15 -19.32 12.98 -0.70
N ILE A 16 -18.69 13.70 0.24
CA ILE A 16 -19.31 14.73 1.08
C ILE A 16 -18.43 15.98 1.14
N ALA A 17 -18.99 17.10 1.60
CA ALA A 17 -18.21 18.31 1.81
C ALA A 17 -17.12 18.11 2.88
N VAL A 18 -15.90 18.55 2.64
CA VAL A 18 -14.79 18.43 3.62
C VAL A 18 -14.31 19.81 4.03
N GLN A 19 -14.34 20.09 5.34
CA GLN A 19 -13.75 21.28 5.94
C GLN A 19 -12.52 20.87 6.75
N ILE A 20 -11.36 21.44 6.42
CA ILE A 20 -10.09 21.15 7.09
C ILE A 20 -9.53 22.45 7.69
N ASP A 21 -9.22 22.41 8.98
CA ASP A 21 -8.44 23.43 9.68
C ASP A 21 -7.15 22.78 10.24
N GLY A 22 -6.06 22.98 9.51
CA GLY A 22 -4.76 22.41 9.81
C GLY A 22 -4.08 21.77 8.59
N PRO A 23 -2.86 21.25 8.77
CA PRO A 23 -2.02 20.74 7.68
C PRO A 23 -2.39 19.30 7.31
N PHE A 24 -3.65 19.07 6.96
CA PHE A 24 -4.19 17.74 6.71
C PHE A 24 -4.77 17.61 5.30
N ALA A 25 -4.66 16.42 4.72
CA ALA A 25 -5.56 15.97 3.66
C ALA A 25 -6.56 15.00 4.29
N ALA A 26 -7.82 15.00 3.83
CA ALA A 26 -8.82 14.13 4.43
C ALA A 26 -9.88 13.69 3.42
N THR A 27 -10.43 12.50 3.65
CA THR A 27 -11.56 12.00 2.89
C THR A 27 -12.44 11.10 3.74
N THR A 28 -13.58 10.73 3.16
CA THR A 28 -14.47 9.72 3.71
C THR A 28 -14.89 8.75 2.62
N PHE A 29 -15.34 7.57 3.03
CA PHE A 29 -16.10 6.69 2.16
C PHE A 29 -17.02 5.78 2.98
N LEU A 30 -18.07 5.30 2.33
CA LEU A 30 -19.08 4.44 2.94
C LEU A 30 -18.80 2.97 2.62
N TRP A 31 -19.08 2.11 3.59
CA TRP A 31 -19.05 0.66 3.44
C TRP A 31 -20.01 0.00 4.43
N ARG A 32 -20.46 -1.23 4.16
CA ARG A 32 -21.29 -1.99 5.09
C ARG A 32 -20.46 -3.04 5.80
N GLY A 33 -20.57 -3.06 7.13
CA GLY A 33 -19.95 -4.06 7.97
C GLY A 33 -20.60 -5.43 7.86
N ARG A 34 -20.16 -6.36 8.71
CA ARG A 34 -20.56 -7.77 8.61
C ARG A 34 -22.02 -8.01 8.95
N ARG A 35 -22.65 -7.14 9.76
CA ARG A 35 -24.08 -7.21 10.10
C ARG A 35 -24.93 -6.37 9.12
N GLY A 36 -24.30 -5.78 8.11
CA GLY A 36 -24.95 -4.89 7.15
C GLY A 36 -25.07 -3.45 7.62
N GLU A 37 -24.56 -3.12 8.80
CA GLU A 37 -24.50 -1.75 9.33
C GLU A 37 -23.70 -0.85 8.40
N LEU A 38 -24.24 0.33 8.05
CA LEU A 38 -23.53 1.29 7.22
C LEU A 38 -22.50 2.04 8.08
N GLN A 39 -21.27 2.09 7.60
CA GLN A 39 -20.13 2.73 8.25
C GLN A 39 -19.59 3.84 7.35
N CYS A 40 -19.19 4.95 7.97
CA CYS A 40 -18.42 6.01 7.33
C CYS A 40 -17.00 5.97 7.87
N SER A 41 -16.04 5.53 7.06
CA SER A 41 -14.62 5.63 7.40
C SER A 41 -14.14 7.04 7.12
N VAL A 42 -13.40 7.61 8.06
CA VAL A 42 -12.70 8.88 7.94
C VAL A 42 -11.21 8.59 7.85
N ILE A 43 -10.54 9.22 6.89
CA ILE A 43 -9.10 9.12 6.67
C ILE A 43 -8.55 10.53 6.74
N VAL A 44 -7.51 10.72 7.55
CA VAL A 44 -6.78 11.98 7.64
C VAL A 44 -5.29 11.71 7.48
N LYS A 45 -4.63 12.43 6.58
CA LYS A 45 -3.20 12.29 6.32
C LYS A 45 -2.47 13.57 6.69
N THR A 46 -1.35 13.41 7.40
CA THR A 46 -0.37 14.48 7.64
C THR A 46 0.90 14.16 6.86
N THR A 47 1.57 15.18 6.32
CA THR A 47 2.88 15.04 5.66
C THR A 47 3.93 15.80 6.43
N TYR A 48 5.12 15.21 6.56
CA TYR A 48 6.27 15.76 7.25
C TYR A 48 7.44 15.84 6.28
N LEU A 49 8.29 16.85 6.46
CA LEU A 49 9.60 16.91 5.80
C LEU A 49 10.56 16.01 6.56
N LEU A 50 11.10 14.98 5.90
CA LEU A 50 12.04 14.04 6.51
C LEU A 50 13.37 14.75 6.77
N ARG A 51 13.68 15.01 8.05
CA ARG A 51 14.86 15.77 8.47
C ARG A 51 15.51 15.17 9.70
N GLN A 52 16.82 15.38 9.84
CA GLN A 52 17.56 14.95 11.03
C GLN A 52 16.99 15.60 12.31
N GLY A 53 16.88 14.82 13.38
CA GLY A 53 16.42 15.26 14.70
C GLY A 53 14.90 15.38 14.79
N MET A 54 14.32 16.31 14.04
CA MET A 54 12.88 16.57 14.05
C MET A 54 12.38 16.79 12.63
N SER A 55 11.35 16.04 12.25
CA SER A 55 10.67 16.15 10.97
C SER A 55 9.45 17.08 11.13
N PRO A 56 9.52 18.35 10.68
CA PRO A 56 8.42 19.28 10.80
C PRO A 56 7.29 18.90 9.85
N VAL A 57 6.07 19.33 10.17
CA VAL A 57 4.92 19.20 9.28
C VAL A 57 5.15 20.05 8.02
N ALA A 58 4.82 19.50 6.86
CA ALA A 58 4.88 20.23 5.60
C ALA A 58 3.70 21.20 5.47
N ASP A 59 3.92 22.35 4.83
CA ASP A 59 2.88 23.36 4.62
C ASP A 59 1.74 22.85 3.73
N ARG A 60 2.06 21.97 2.78
CA ARG A 60 1.11 21.33 1.88
C ARG A 60 1.20 19.81 2.07
N PRO A 61 0.16 19.16 2.60
CA PRO A 61 0.15 17.72 2.72
C PRO A 61 0.01 17.06 1.34
N ASP A 62 0.57 15.86 1.19
CA ASP A 62 0.21 14.98 0.08
C ASP A 62 -1.30 14.70 0.12
N PRO A 63 -1.94 14.58 -1.05
CA PRO A 63 -3.36 14.29 -1.11
C PRO A 63 -3.66 12.89 -0.56
N ILE A 64 -4.95 12.63 -0.33
CA ILE A 64 -5.41 11.26 -0.16
C ILE A 64 -5.37 10.56 -1.52
N TRP A 65 -4.59 9.50 -1.61
CA TRP A 65 -4.49 8.65 -2.78
C TRP A 65 -5.55 7.58 -2.68
N THR A 66 -6.54 7.66 -3.58
CA THR A 66 -7.64 6.69 -3.57
C THR A 66 -7.23 5.37 -4.20
N THR A 67 -6.25 5.37 -5.10
CA THR A 67 -5.74 4.19 -5.79
C THR A 67 -4.24 4.04 -5.56
N ASP A 68 -3.72 2.82 -5.75
CA ASP A 68 -2.26 2.64 -5.85
C ASP A 68 -1.73 3.46 -7.04
N LEU A 69 -0.63 4.18 -6.83
CA LEU A 69 0.16 4.79 -7.89
C LEU A 69 1.37 3.91 -8.18
N TYR A 70 1.57 3.59 -9.45
CA TYR A 70 2.66 2.71 -9.87
C TYR A 70 3.83 3.50 -10.44
N TRP A 71 5.05 2.95 -10.34
CA TRP A 71 6.20 3.53 -11.04
C TRP A 71 5.95 3.59 -12.55
N GLU A 72 6.45 4.64 -13.19
CA GLU A 72 6.25 4.89 -14.63
C GLU A 72 4.77 4.98 -15.04
N ASN A 73 3.84 5.11 -14.08
CA ASN A 73 2.40 5.01 -14.29
C ASN A 73 1.97 3.70 -14.97
N SER A 74 2.69 2.61 -14.72
CA SER A 74 2.43 1.31 -15.34
C SER A 74 2.03 0.27 -14.29
N PRO A 75 0.89 -0.44 -14.44
CA PRO A 75 0.51 -1.52 -13.52
C PRO A 75 1.43 -2.74 -13.59
N LEU A 76 2.37 -2.77 -14.54
CA LEU A 76 3.43 -3.78 -14.66
C LEU A 76 4.68 -3.42 -13.86
N ARG A 77 4.62 -2.34 -13.06
CA ARG A 77 5.68 -1.90 -12.15
C ARG A 77 5.23 -2.05 -10.71
N SER A 78 6.15 -1.85 -9.77
CA SER A 78 5.83 -1.83 -8.36
C SER A 78 5.05 -0.57 -7.98
N VAL A 79 4.35 -0.63 -6.84
CA VAL A 79 3.62 0.51 -6.30
C VAL A 79 4.63 1.53 -5.77
N ARG A 80 4.48 2.78 -6.22
CA ARG A 80 5.23 3.95 -5.75
C ARG A 80 4.56 4.60 -4.53
N VAL A 81 3.24 4.72 -4.56
CA VAL A 81 2.45 5.27 -3.45
C VAL A 81 1.22 4.37 -3.24
N PRO A 82 1.05 3.77 -2.04
CA PRO A 82 -0.11 2.92 -1.78
C PRO A 82 -1.38 3.74 -1.68
N SER A 83 -2.51 3.11 -2.02
CA SER A 83 -3.83 3.66 -1.72
C SER A 83 -4.00 3.84 -0.21
N ASP A 84 -4.53 4.99 0.19
CA ASP A 84 -4.98 5.21 1.56
C ASP A 84 -6.33 4.57 1.82
N LEU A 85 -7.12 4.19 0.80
CA LEU A 85 -8.49 3.70 0.97
C LEU A 85 -8.51 2.25 1.50
N ALA A 86 -8.75 2.14 2.79
CA ALA A 86 -9.10 0.90 3.47
C ALA A 86 -10.26 1.15 4.47
N PRO A 87 -11.21 0.23 4.66
CA PRO A 87 -12.21 0.27 5.73
C PRO A 87 -11.55 0.31 7.10
N LEU A 88 -10.58 -0.58 7.27
CA LEU A 88 -9.75 -0.75 8.45
C LEU A 88 -8.39 -1.33 8.04
N LYS A 89 -7.36 -1.07 8.84
CA LYS A 89 -6.07 -1.76 8.77
C LYS A 89 -6.04 -2.87 9.80
N HIS A 90 -5.39 -3.98 9.47
CA HIS A 90 -5.30 -5.13 10.37
C HIS A 90 -4.33 -4.85 11.53
N ALA A 91 -3.23 -4.18 11.21
CA ALA A 91 -2.19 -3.72 12.12
C ALA A 91 -1.62 -2.39 11.59
N PRO A 92 -1.00 -1.55 12.44
CA PRO A 92 -0.22 -0.43 11.95
C PRO A 92 0.92 -0.93 11.05
N GLU A 93 1.25 -0.19 10.01
CA GLU A 93 2.25 -0.61 9.03
C GLU A 93 3.19 0.51 8.60
N VAL A 94 4.40 0.14 8.20
CA VAL A 94 5.39 1.06 7.62
C VAL A 94 5.79 0.60 6.22
N THR A 95 5.89 1.53 5.28
CA THR A 95 6.46 1.28 3.94
C THR A 95 7.46 2.36 3.57
N LEU A 96 8.47 1.99 2.77
CA LEU A 96 9.49 2.92 2.30
C LEU A 96 9.77 2.73 0.81
N VAL A 97 9.89 3.84 0.09
CA VAL A 97 10.34 3.89 -1.31
C VAL A 97 11.51 4.85 -1.46
N GLY A 98 12.38 4.58 -2.44
CA GLY A 98 13.50 5.43 -2.81
C GLY A 98 14.76 4.62 -3.15
N HIS A 99 15.90 5.09 -2.68
CA HIS A 99 17.21 4.55 -3.00
C HIS A 99 18.07 4.33 -1.76
N ALA A 100 18.99 3.37 -1.85
CA ALA A 100 20.17 3.33 -1.01
C ALA A 100 21.19 4.38 -1.48
N TYR A 101 21.87 5.04 -0.54
CA TYR A 101 22.86 6.07 -0.81
C TYR A 101 24.18 5.70 -0.15
N ALA A 102 25.26 5.70 -0.92
CA ALA A 102 26.58 5.42 -0.40
C ALA A 102 27.07 6.58 0.48
N PRO A 103 27.65 6.30 1.67
CA PRO A 103 28.27 7.32 2.51
C PRO A 103 29.32 8.14 1.76
N ASP A 104 29.39 9.43 2.07
CA ASP A 104 30.35 10.39 1.50
C ASP A 104 30.36 10.48 -0.04
N SER A 105 29.33 9.93 -0.71
CA SER A 105 29.26 9.80 -2.17
C SER A 105 30.41 8.97 -2.77
N GLU A 106 31.02 8.08 -2.00
CA GLU A 106 32.00 7.13 -2.50
C GLU A 106 31.30 5.92 -3.13
N PRO A 107 31.60 5.54 -4.39
CA PRO A 107 30.99 4.37 -5.01
C PRO A 107 31.23 3.09 -4.20
N ARG A 108 30.18 2.29 -3.99
CA ARG A 108 30.24 1.00 -3.30
C ARG A 108 29.71 -0.13 -4.18
N GLU A 109 30.25 -1.33 -3.98
CA GLU A 109 29.74 -2.56 -4.61
C GLU A 109 28.49 -3.09 -3.89
N HIS A 110 28.32 -2.71 -2.62
CA HIS A 110 27.28 -3.18 -1.73
C HIS A 110 27.00 -2.15 -0.63
N LEU A 111 25.74 -2.07 -0.21
CA LEU A 111 25.27 -1.29 0.93
C LEU A 111 24.27 -2.10 1.75
N ALA A 112 24.52 -2.20 3.05
CA ALA A 112 23.48 -2.56 4.01
C ALA A 112 22.62 -1.31 4.30
N VAL A 113 21.31 -1.43 4.13
CA VAL A 113 20.34 -0.39 4.48
C VAL A 113 19.43 -0.87 5.59
N ARG A 114 18.96 0.04 6.45
CA ARG A 114 18.12 -0.32 7.60
C ARG A 114 17.04 0.70 7.89
N LEU A 115 15.84 0.21 8.19
CA LEU A 115 14.65 0.95 8.60
C LEU A 115 14.25 0.50 10.01
N CYS A 116 14.20 1.43 10.96
CA CYS A 116 13.62 1.19 12.29
C CYS A 116 12.48 2.16 12.58
N VAL A 117 11.30 1.63 12.92
CA VAL A 117 10.10 2.37 13.35
C VAL A 117 9.33 1.51 14.34
N GLY A 118 9.09 1.99 15.57
CA GLY A 118 8.48 1.17 16.62
C GLY A 118 9.26 -0.13 16.87
N ASP A 119 8.60 -1.27 16.73
CA ASP A 119 9.14 -2.63 16.83
C ASP A 119 9.63 -3.21 15.48
N VAL A 120 9.43 -2.48 14.36
CA VAL A 120 10.00 -2.85 13.06
C VAL A 120 11.48 -2.49 13.04
N ASP A 121 12.32 -3.47 12.75
CA ASP A 121 13.75 -3.32 12.50
C ASP A 121 14.15 -4.21 11.31
N LYS A 122 14.18 -3.61 10.12
CA LYS A 122 14.40 -4.35 8.87
C LYS A 122 15.63 -3.86 8.16
N SER A 123 16.49 -4.80 7.79
CA SER A 123 17.71 -4.55 7.00
C SER A 123 17.67 -5.29 5.67
N LEU A 124 18.20 -4.66 4.62
CA LEU A 124 18.37 -5.25 3.29
C LEU A 124 19.80 -5.03 2.81
N ASP A 125 20.29 -5.96 1.99
CA ASP A 125 21.53 -5.80 1.24
C ASP A 125 21.22 -5.35 -0.18
N VAL A 126 21.84 -4.23 -0.57
CA VAL A 126 21.58 -3.56 -1.84
C VAL A 126 22.86 -3.47 -2.64
N PHE A 127 22.78 -3.86 -3.90
CA PHE A 127 23.86 -3.86 -4.86
C PHE A 127 23.51 -2.94 -6.03
N PRO A 128 24.51 -2.42 -6.76
CA PRO A 128 24.27 -1.87 -8.08
C PRO A 128 23.59 -2.90 -9.00
N PRO A 129 22.89 -2.46 -10.06
CA PRO A 129 22.35 -3.37 -11.06
C PRO A 129 23.44 -4.36 -11.51
N ARG A 130 23.14 -5.65 -11.42
CA ARG A 130 24.08 -6.74 -11.65
C ARG A 130 23.42 -7.88 -12.42
N GLY A 131 24.23 -8.70 -13.07
CA GLY A 131 23.78 -9.86 -13.83
C GLY A 131 24.92 -10.86 -14.03
N PHE A 132 24.59 -12.05 -14.49
CA PHE A 132 25.56 -13.05 -14.88
C PHE A 132 25.97 -12.89 -16.34
N THR A 133 27.27 -12.95 -16.58
CA THR A 133 27.85 -13.11 -17.90
C THR A 133 27.52 -14.48 -18.50
N LEU A 134 27.82 -14.69 -19.78
CA LEU A 134 27.58 -15.95 -20.49
C LEU A 134 28.29 -17.16 -19.87
N ASP A 135 29.45 -16.95 -19.26
CA ASP A 135 30.23 -17.96 -18.53
C ASP A 135 29.73 -18.19 -17.09
N GLY A 136 28.68 -17.48 -16.66
CA GLY A 136 28.07 -17.63 -15.34
C GLY A 136 28.78 -16.86 -14.23
N THR A 137 29.64 -15.90 -14.57
CA THR A 137 30.31 -15.03 -13.61
C THR A 137 29.38 -13.85 -13.26
N LEU A 138 29.20 -13.55 -11.98
CA LEU A 138 28.41 -12.39 -11.56
C LEU A 138 29.19 -11.09 -11.80
N GLU A 139 28.60 -10.17 -12.55
CA GLU A 139 29.16 -8.84 -12.77
C GLU A 139 29.08 -8.00 -11.48
N VAL A 140 30.22 -7.41 -11.10
CA VAL A 140 30.32 -6.50 -9.96
C VAL A 140 30.53 -5.09 -10.48
N HIS A 141 29.69 -4.18 -10.00
CA HIS A 141 29.77 -2.75 -10.32
C HIS A 141 29.82 -1.96 -9.02
N THR A 142 30.18 -0.68 -9.12
CA THR A 142 30.05 0.27 -8.01
C THR A 142 29.04 1.35 -8.35
N ALA A 143 28.28 1.80 -7.36
CA ALA A 143 27.40 2.95 -7.49
C ALA A 143 27.31 3.73 -6.17
N THR A 144 26.94 4.99 -6.27
CA THR A 144 26.65 5.85 -5.12
C THR A 144 25.17 5.90 -4.77
N ARG A 145 24.30 5.44 -5.68
CA ARG A 145 22.85 5.44 -5.53
C ARG A 145 22.28 4.17 -6.15
N MET A 146 21.51 3.40 -5.39
CA MET A 146 20.99 2.10 -5.81
C MET A 146 19.48 2.01 -5.54
N PRO A 147 18.63 1.69 -6.54
CA PRO A 147 17.18 1.68 -6.37
C PRO A 147 16.68 0.53 -5.49
N LEU A 148 15.68 0.81 -4.64
CA LEU A 148 15.07 -0.17 -3.72
C LEU A 148 13.78 -0.81 -4.24
N GLY A 149 13.36 -0.47 -5.47
CA GLY A 149 12.13 -0.97 -6.06
C GLY A 149 12.12 -2.50 -6.23
N TYR A 150 10.93 -3.10 -6.17
CA TYR A 150 10.77 -4.55 -6.29
C TYR A 150 11.24 -5.12 -7.63
N GLU A 151 11.37 -4.29 -8.67
CA GLU A 151 12.00 -4.63 -9.95
C GLU A 151 13.47 -5.04 -9.79
N ARG A 152 14.09 -4.75 -8.64
CA ARG A 152 15.47 -5.15 -8.29
C ARG A 152 15.53 -6.34 -7.35
N ALA A 153 14.41 -6.80 -6.83
CA ALA A 153 14.33 -7.95 -5.93
C ALA A 153 14.08 -9.23 -6.72
N ALA A 154 14.34 -10.39 -6.12
CA ALA A 154 13.98 -11.68 -6.72
C ALA A 154 12.47 -11.74 -6.98
N GLY A 155 12.07 -12.42 -8.06
CA GLY A 155 10.67 -12.55 -8.42
C GLY A 155 10.49 -13.05 -9.85
N GLY A 156 9.51 -12.50 -10.54
CA GLY A 156 9.12 -12.89 -11.89
C GLY A 156 7.66 -13.32 -11.96
N PRO A 157 7.14 -13.55 -13.17
CA PRO A 157 5.78 -14.01 -13.38
C PRO A 157 5.46 -15.22 -12.48
N ASP A 158 4.24 -15.26 -11.94
CA ASP A 158 3.76 -16.33 -11.05
C ASP A 158 4.45 -16.47 -9.68
N THR A 159 5.26 -15.49 -9.26
CA THR A 159 5.85 -15.42 -7.91
C THR A 159 5.16 -14.37 -7.02
N GLU A 160 5.52 -14.32 -5.73
CA GLU A 160 5.05 -13.28 -4.79
C GLU A 160 5.46 -11.85 -5.20
N ASN A 161 6.47 -11.71 -6.07
CA ASN A 161 6.88 -10.45 -6.68
C ASN A 161 6.84 -10.56 -8.22
N PRO A 162 5.66 -10.35 -8.84
CA PRO A 162 5.46 -10.52 -10.29
C PRO A 162 6.32 -9.64 -11.19
N VAL A 163 6.85 -8.53 -10.67
CA VAL A 163 7.63 -7.53 -11.42
C VAL A 163 9.13 -7.61 -11.14
N GLY A 164 9.54 -8.58 -10.31
CA GLY A 164 10.93 -8.77 -9.90
C GLY A 164 11.82 -9.39 -10.98
N VAL A 165 13.06 -9.64 -10.57
CA VAL A 165 14.06 -10.30 -11.40
C VAL A 165 13.76 -11.80 -11.44
N ASP A 166 13.33 -12.26 -12.61
CA ASP A 166 13.23 -13.68 -12.94
C ASP A 166 14.62 -14.23 -13.29
N ALA A 167 15.13 -15.13 -12.45
CA ALA A 167 16.45 -15.73 -12.60
C ALA A 167 16.57 -16.64 -13.84
N GLU A 168 15.46 -17.07 -14.42
CA GLU A 168 15.45 -17.88 -15.65
C GLU A 168 15.38 -17.03 -16.93
N THR A 169 15.08 -15.73 -16.79
CA THR A 169 15.02 -14.83 -17.94
C THR A 169 16.42 -14.52 -18.45
N ILE A 170 16.63 -14.80 -19.73
CA ILE A 170 17.87 -14.53 -20.48
C ILE A 170 17.61 -13.34 -21.41
N ASP A 171 18.49 -12.33 -21.39
CA ASP A 171 18.41 -11.18 -22.30
C ASP A 171 18.85 -11.52 -23.73
N GLU A 172 18.68 -10.58 -24.68
CA GLU A 172 19.07 -10.76 -26.08
C GLU A 172 20.57 -11.07 -26.29
N LEU A 173 21.39 -10.75 -25.29
CA LEU A 173 22.83 -10.98 -25.26
C LEU A 173 23.21 -12.27 -24.52
N GLY A 174 22.23 -13.07 -24.11
CA GLY A 174 22.42 -14.33 -23.41
C GLY A 174 22.74 -14.20 -21.91
N ARG A 175 22.66 -13.00 -21.34
CA ARG A 175 22.94 -12.73 -19.92
C ARG A 175 21.70 -12.98 -19.07
N ARG A 176 21.92 -13.38 -17.81
CA ARG A 176 20.83 -13.50 -16.82
C ARG A 176 20.90 -12.36 -15.83
N ASN A 177 19.77 -11.70 -15.59
CA ASN A 177 19.73 -10.65 -14.57
C ASN A 177 19.84 -11.27 -13.17
N ALA A 178 20.48 -10.55 -12.24
CA ALA A 178 20.58 -10.96 -10.86
C ALA A 178 19.90 -9.92 -9.95
N PRO A 179 19.14 -10.36 -8.92
CA PRO A 179 18.52 -9.46 -7.95
C PRO A 179 19.59 -8.61 -7.27
N SER A 180 19.32 -7.30 -7.20
CA SER A 180 20.18 -6.30 -6.57
C SER A 180 19.66 -5.87 -5.19
N VAL A 181 18.46 -6.31 -4.80
CA VAL A 181 17.91 -6.11 -3.45
C VAL A 181 17.65 -7.47 -2.82
N LEU A 182 18.32 -7.75 -1.71
CA LEU A 182 18.26 -9.01 -0.98
C LEU A 182 17.95 -8.79 0.50
N HIS A 183 17.47 -9.83 1.17
CA HIS A 183 17.45 -9.86 2.63
C HIS A 183 18.88 -9.73 3.18
N ALA A 184 19.05 -9.02 4.28
CA ALA A 184 20.36 -8.85 4.91
C ALA A 184 21.01 -10.21 5.23
N GLY A 185 22.29 -10.36 4.85
CA GLY A 185 23.08 -11.57 5.02
C GLY A 185 22.81 -12.67 4.00
N HIS A 186 21.91 -12.46 3.03
CA HIS A 186 21.64 -13.45 1.98
C HIS A 186 22.68 -13.34 0.85
N SER A 187 23.35 -14.45 0.53
CA SER A 187 24.28 -14.52 -0.59
C SER A 187 23.57 -14.84 -1.91
N TYR A 188 24.03 -14.24 -2.99
CA TYR A 188 23.58 -14.52 -4.36
C TYR A 188 24.74 -14.25 -5.32
N GLU A 189 25.59 -15.25 -5.49
CA GLU A 189 26.85 -15.19 -6.25
C GLU A 189 26.86 -16.17 -7.42
N ARG A 190 25.92 -17.13 -7.44
CA ARG A 190 25.87 -18.23 -8.42
C ARG A 190 24.51 -18.32 -9.10
N LEU A 191 24.49 -18.88 -10.31
CA LEU A 191 23.27 -19.07 -11.10
C LEU A 191 22.23 -19.97 -10.44
N ASP A 192 22.65 -20.91 -9.59
CA ASP A 192 21.80 -21.84 -8.85
C ASP A 192 21.35 -21.32 -7.48
N ASP A 193 21.79 -20.11 -7.11
CA ASP A 193 21.35 -19.49 -5.86
C ASP A 193 19.87 -19.09 -5.95
N ILE A 194 19.17 -19.30 -4.84
CA ILE A 194 17.75 -18.97 -4.70
C ILE A 194 17.63 -17.77 -3.77
N ALA A 195 16.90 -16.75 -4.19
CA ALA A 195 16.56 -15.59 -3.38
C ALA A 195 15.05 -15.44 -3.25
N LEU A 196 14.60 -15.01 -2.07
CA LEU A 196 13.21 -14.61 -1.86
C LEU A 196 13.04 -13.12 -2.16
N PRO A 197 11.84 -12.68 -2.58
CA PRO A 197 11.58 -11.26 -2.79
C PRO A 197 11.80 -10.46 -1.50
N ALA A 198 12.68 -9.46 -1.57
CA ALA A 198 13.01 -8.56 -0.47
C ALA A 198 12.72 -7.12 -0.87
N GLY A 199 12.22 -6.30 0.06
CA GLY A 199 11.93 -4.89 -0.23
C GLY A 199 11.24 -4.19 0.94
N PHE A 200 11.29 -2.87 0.96
CA PHE A 200 10.55 -2.04 1.91
C PHE A 200 9.21 -1.52 1.39
N GLY A 201 9.03 -1.57 0.06
CA GLY A 201 7.98 -0.86 -0.65
C GLY A 201 6.59 -1.47 -0.44
N PRO A 202 5.54 -0.74 -0.82
CA PRO A 202 4.18 -1.26 -0.81
C PRO A 202 3.98 -2.41 -1.81
N ILE A 203 3.25 -3.43 -1.38
CA ILE A 203 2.79 -4.59 -2.15
C ILE A 203 1.46 -4.23 -2.82
N ALA A 204 1.40 -4.38 -4.15
CA ALA A 204 0.20 -4.04 -4.91
C ALA A 204 -1.00 -4.92 -4.54
N ALA A 205 -2.22 -4.36 -4.60
CA ALA A 205 -3.44 -5.09 -4.26
C ALA A 205 -3.66 -6.37 -5.10
N VAL A 206 -3.14 -6.38 -6.33
CA VAL A 206 -3.25 -7.48 -7.28
C VAL A 206 -2.15 -8.55 -7.12
N TRP A 207 -1.14 -8.32 -6.28
CA TRP A 207 -0.06 -9.29 -6.07
C TRP A 207 -0.51 -10.48 -5.22
N PRO A 208 0.09 -11.67 -5.39
CA PRO A 208 -0.32 -12.90 -4.71
C PRO A 208 -0.49 -12.72 -3.19
N ALA A 209 0.49 -12.12 -2.51
CA ALA A 209 0.48 -11.80 -1.07
C ALA A 209 -0.83 -11.19 -0.55
N ARG A 210 -1.55 -10.42 -1.38
CA ARG A 210 -2.82 -9.76 -1.05
C ARG A 210 -4.00 -10.46 -1.72
N VAL A 211 -3.97 -10.65 -3.04
CA VAL A 211 -5.14 -11.14 -3.80
C VAL A 211 -5.53 -12.57 -3.43
N GLN A 212 -4.57 -13.43 -3.05
CA GLN A 212 -4.85 -14.82 -2.68
C GLN A 212 -5.68 -14.96 -1.39
N ARG A 213 -5.82 -13.87 -0.62
CA ARG A 213 -6.64 -13.79 0.59
C ARG A 213 -8.13 -13.64 0.28
N LEU A 214 -8.47 -13.29 -0.96
CA LEU A 214 -9.81 -12.94 -1.36
C LEU A 214 -10.53 -14.13 -1.99
N ARG A 215 -11.75 -14.38 -1.50
CA ARG A 215 -12.71 -15.29 -2.13
C ARG A 215 -13.57 -14.50 -3.12
N ARG A 216 -14.35 -15.21 -3.94
CA ARG A 216 -15.22 -14.59 -4.95
C ARG A 216 -16.23 -13.59 -4.36
N GLU A 217 -16.79 -13.91 -3.21
CA GLU A 217 -17.69 -13.03 -2.46
C GLU A 217 -16.99 -11.77 -1.93
N ASP A 218 -15.72 -11.88 -1.52
CA ASP A 218 -14.91 -10.76 -1.05
C ASP A 218 -14.63 -9.77 -2.20
N LEU A 219 -14.30 -10.28 -3.39
CA LEU A 219 -14.14 -9.47 -4.61
C LEU A 219 -15.44 -8.75 -5.00
N THR A 220 -16.58 -9.43 -4.86
CA THR A 220 -17.90 -8.84 -5.15
C THR A 220 -18.21 -7.69 -4.20
N TRP A 221 -17.83 -7.82 -2.92
CA TRP A 221 -18.01 -6.78 -1.93
C TRP A 221 -17.07 -5.59 -2.14
N LEU A 222 -15.78 -5.83 -2.44
CA LEU A 222 -14.80 -4.78 -2.74
C LEU A 222 -15.23 -3.89 -3.93
N ALA A 223 -15.96 -4.45 -4.89
CA ALA A 223 -16.51 -3.71 -6.00
C ALA A 223 -17.64 -2.74 -5.60
N GLU A 224 -18.38 -2.99 -4.53
CA GLU A 224 -19.50 -2.13 -4.10
C GLU A 224 -19.69 -2.19 -2.57
N PRO A 225 -18.72 -1.66 -1.79
CA PRO A 225 -18.66 -1.93 -0.35
C PRO A 225 -19.84 -1.33 0.43
N ALA A 226 -20.48 -0.28 -0.10
CA ALA A 226 -21.61 0.40 0.53
C ALA A 226 -22.97 -0.30 0.26
N VAL A 227 -23.00 -1.22 -0.70
CA VAL A 227 -24.25 -1.86 -1.15
C VAL A 227 -24.48 -3.16 -0.38
N LYS A 228 -23.46 -4.00 -0.26
CA LYS A 228 -23.57 -5.34 0.35
C LYS A 228 -22.81 -5.38 1.68
N PRO A 229 -23.28 -6.16 2.67
CA PRO A 229 -22.51 -6.44 3.88
C PRO A 229 -21.15 -7.07 3.55
N MET A 230 -20.13 -6.71 4.33
CA MET A 230 -18.83 -7.38 4.28
C MET A 230 -19.01 -8.88 4.59
N PRO A 231 -18.43 -9.80 3.79
CA PRO A 231 -18.48 -11.22 4.10
C PRO A 231 -17.89 -11.56 5.48
N HIS A 232 -18.51 -12.50 6.20
CA HIS A 232 -18.04 -12.90 7.54
C HIS A 232 -16.59 -13.40 7.56
N GLY A 233 -16.16 -14.05 6.48
CA GLY A 233 -14.80 -14.58 6.32
C GLY A 233 -13.80 -13.63 5.65
N PHE A 234 -14.13 -12.34 5.46
CA PHE A 234 -13.22 -11.39 4.83
C PHE A 234 -11.93 -11.25 5.64
N ASP A 235 -10.79 -11.51 5.00
CA ASP A 235 -9.46 -11.39 5.59
C ASP A 235 -8.97 -9.92 5.50
N SER A 236 -9.02 -9.19 6.61
CA SER A 236 -8.62 -7.77 6.67
C SER A 236 -7.14 -7.54 6.32
N ARG A 237 -6.30 -8.57 6.36
CA ARG A 237 -4.89 -8.48 5.95
C ARG A 237 -4.74 -8.11 4.47
N PHE A 238 -5.77 -8.26 3.65
CA PHE A 238 -5.80 -7.73 2.28
C PHE A 238 -5.52 -6.22 2.23
N PHE A 239 -5.92 -5.46 3.26
CA PHE A 239 -5.72 -4.02 3.30
C PHE A 239 -4.31 -3.59 3.72
N GLN A 240 -3.45 -4.52 4.13
CA GLN A 240 -2.04 -4.20 4.43
C GLN A 240 -1.27 -4.06 3.12
N ALA A 241 -0.64 -2.91 2.93
CA ALA A 241 0.24 -2.67 1.79
C ALA A 241 1.69 -3.02 2.14
N ALA A 242 2.09 -2.99 3.40
CA ALA A 242 3.44 -3.34 3.79
C ALA A 242 3.69 -4.86 3.76
N PRO A 243 4.92 -5.30 3.49
CA PRO A 243 5.38 -6.64 3.81
C PRO A 243 5.10 -7.03 5.27
N LEU A 244 4.92 -8.32 5.55
CA LEU A 244 4.53 -8.82 6.88
C LEU A 244 5.52 -8.43 7.98
N ASP A 245 6.82 -8.36 7.66
CA ASP A 245 7.91 -7.96 8.56
C ASP A 245 7.98 -6.44 8.81
N GLN A 246 6.99 -5.68 8.32
CA GLN A 246 6.84 -4.24 8.50
C GLN A 246 5.48 -3.87 9.13
N TRP A 247 4.81 -4.85 9.75
CA TRP A 247 3.60 -4.63 10.54
C TRP A 247 3.99 -4.51 12.01
N LEU A 248 3.50 -3.47 12.67
CA LEU A 248 3.81 -3.20 14.07
C LEU A 248 2.84 -3.95 14.99
N THR A 249 3.33 -4.41 16.15
CA THR A 249 2.45 -4.92 17.20
C THR A 249 1.82 -3.82 18.04
N GLU A 250 2.49 -2.67 18.12
CA GLU A 250 2.06 -1.51 18.90
C GLU A 250 1.50 -0.39 17.98
N PRO A 251 0.54 0.42 18.45
CA PRO A 251 0.05 1.57 17.71
C PRO A 251 1.16 2.56 17.35
N LEU A 252 1.10 3.10 16.14
CA LEU A 252 1.93 4.25 15.76
C LEU A 252 1.64 5.44 16.68
N ARG A 253 2.64 6.31 16.86
CA ARG A 253 2.52 7.54 17.64
C ARG A 253 2.45 8.77 16.75
N SER A 254 1.86 9.85 17.25
CA SER A 254 1.88 11.15 16.53
C SER A 254 3.28 11.75 16.42
N ASP A 255 4.19 11.37 17.33
CA ASP A 255 5.58 11.83 17.42
C ASP A 255 6.59 10.73 17.06
N GLU A 256 6.16 9.76 16.23
CA GLU A 256 6.86 8.52 15.94
C GLU A 256 8.35 8.74 15.66
N ARG A 257 9.19 7.84 16.20
CA ARG A 257 10.63 7.89 15.98
C ARG A 257 10.99 7.00 14.80
N LEU A 258 11.85 7.51 13.93
CA LEU A 258 12.37 6.79 12.78
C LEU A 258 13.89 6.80 12.79
N VAL A 259 14.49 5.68 12.40
CA VAL A 259 15.93 5.58 12.08
C VAL A 259 16.06 4.96 10.69
N LEU A 260 16.80 5.65 9.83
CA LEU A 260 17.10 5.25 8.45
C LEU A 260 18.62 5.21 8.28
N GLU A 261 19.17 4.07 7.91
CA GLU A 261 20.62 3.92 7.66
C GLU A 261 20.86 3.64 6.17
N ASN A 262 21.74 4.42 5.55
CA ASN A 262 22.07 4.43 4.11
C ASN A 262 20.87 4.66 3.19
N LEU A 263 19.82 5.32 3.69
CA LEU A 263 18.55 5.59 3.00
C LEU A 263 18.28 7.09 2.81
N SER A 264 19.27 7.95 3.08
CA SER A 264 19.14 9.41 2.94
C SER A 264 20.36 9.99 2.23
N PRO A 265 20.19 10.87 1.23
CA PRO A 265 21.32 11.49 0.54
C PRO A 265 22.25 12.22 1.52
N GLY A 266 23.56 11.93 1.42
CA GLY A 266 24.60 12.58 2.21
C GLY A 266 24.59 12.25 3.71
N ARG A 267 23.86 11.22 4.14
CA ARG A 267 23.80 10.78 5.54
C ARG A 267 23.80 9.26 5.63
N GLU A 268 24.84 8.70 6.23
CA GLU A 268 24.86 7.28 6.59
C GLU A 268 23.72 6.94 7.57
N ARG A 269 23.38 7.86 8.48
CA ARG A 269 22.31 7.65 9.45
C ARG A 269 21.45 8.88 9.64
N LEU A 270 20.15 8.76 9.35
CA LEU A 270 19.12 9.74 9.66
C LEU A 270 18.27 9.23 10.82
N ALA A 271 18.27 9.96 11.94
CA ALA A 271 17.42 9.68 13.09
C ALA A 271 16.55 10.89 13.38
N THR A 272 15.24 10.67 13.52
CA THR A 272 14.28 11.76 13.63
C THR A 272 13.04 11.36 14.44
N ASN A 273 12.37 12.35 14.99
CA ASN A 273 11.01 12.24 15.51
C ASN A 273 10.07 13.07 14.64
N LEU A 274 8.83 12.60 14.47
CA LEU A 274 7.79 13.42 13.84
C LEU A 274 7.38 14.56 14.80
N LYS A 275 7.11 15.74 14.25
CA LYS A 275 6.49 16.82 15.04
C LYS A 275 5.06 16.44 15.38
N ALA A 276 4.76 16.19 16.65
CA ALA A 276 3.44 15.75 17.09
C ALA A 276 2.30 16.65 16.56
N VAL A 277 1.42 16.08 15.75
CA VAL A 277 0.14 16.66 15.34
C VAL A 277 -0.92 15.58 15.39
N VAL A 278 -2.02 15.85 16.10
CA VAL A 278 -3.14 14.92 16.27
C VAL A 278 -4.39 15.52 15.61
N PRO A 279 -4.91 14.88 14.54
CA PRO A 279 -6.16 15.31 13.92
C PRO A 279 -7.36 14.95 14.80
N HIS A 280 -8.32 15.85 14.89
CA HIS A 280 -9.66 15.60 15.41
C HIS A 280 -10.64 15.62 14.25
N ALA A 281 -11.45 14.58 14.12
CA ALA A 281 -12.47 14.51 13.09
C ALA A 281 -13.87 14.43 13.69
N ALA A 282 -14.82 15.09 13.02
CA ALA A 282 -16.23 14.93 13.27
C ALA A 282 -17.00 14.85 11.94
N VAL A 283 -17.98 13.95 11.88
CA VAL A 283 -18.86 13.78 10.72
C VAL A 283 -20.22 14.38 11.05
N VAL A 284 -20.69 15.29 10.21
CA VAL A 284 -22.01 15.92 10.30
C VAL A 284 -23.02 15.03 9.60
N MET A 285 -24.05 14.62 10.34
CA MET A 285 -25.25 13.91 9.87
C MET A 285 -26.48 14.68 10.38
N TRP A 286 -27.50 14.00 10.92
CA TRP A 286 -28.57 14.65 11.72
C TRP A 286 -28.04 15.32 13.00
N LYS A 287 -26.91 14.83 13.50
CA LYS A 287 -26.08 15.45 14.53
C LYS A 287 -24.61 15.35 14.14
N THR A 288 -23.78 16.15 14.78
CA THR A 288 -22.32 16.04 14.64
C THR A 288 -21.81 14.90 15.51
N MET A 289 -21.14 13.93 14.89
CA MET A 289 -20.55 12.78 15.56
C MET A 289 -19.03 12.89 15.58
N PRO A 290 -18.36 12.90 16.75
CA PRO A 290 -16.91 12.80 16.80
C PRO A 290 -16.47 11.41 16.31
N VAL A 291 -15.30 11.35 15.67
CA VAL A 291 -14.68 10.12 15.18
C VAL A 291 -13.33 9.94 15.85
N SER A 292 -13.15 8.83 16.57
CA SER A 292 -11.86 8.45 17.14
C SER A 292 -10.92 8.01 16.03
N LEU A 293 -9.82 8.72 15.85
CA LEU A 293 -8.80 8.43 14.85
C LEU A 293 -7.59 7.74 15.47
N THR A 294 -7.10 6.68 14.82
CA THR A 294 -5.88 5.96 15.20
C THR A 294 -4.89 6.04 14.03
N PRO A 295 -3.60 6.33 14.27
CA PRO A 295 -2.60 6.31 13.22
C PRO A 295 -2.30 4.85 12.83
N ASP A 296 -2.38 4.53 11.55
CA ASP A 296 -2.33 3.15 11.05
C ASP A 296 -1.31 2.92 9.94
N THR A 297 -0.85 3.96 9.25
CA THR A 297 0.05 3.80 8.11
C THR A 297 1.11 4.91 8.14
N LEU A 298 2.37 4.50 8.14
CA LEU A 298 3.51 5.39 7.96
C LEU A 298 4.17 5.08 6.61
N PHE A 299 4.18 6.05 5.69
CA PHE A 299 4.81 5.89 4.37
C PHE A 299 5.97 6.87 4.24
N ILE A 300 7.13 6.36 3.82
CA ILE A 300 8.38 7.11 3.71
C ILE A 300 8.78 7.16 2.23
N ASP A 301 8.95 8.37 1.71
CA ASP A 301 9.54 8.58 0.38
C ASP A 301 10.86 9.32 0.60
N THR A 302 11.96 8.57 0.54
CA THR A 302 13.29 9.13 0.82
C THR A 302 13.82 9.99 -0.31
N ASP A 303 13.33 9.80 -1.54
CA ASP A 303 13.73 10.59 -2.71
C ASP A 303 13.07 11.98 -2.68
N ARG A 304 11.81 12.05 -2.25
CA ARG A 304 11.10 13.32 -1.98
C ARG A 304 11.44 13.91 -0.62
N ALA A 305 12.16 13.17 0.22
CA ALA A 305 12.46 13.51 1.61
C ALA A 305 11.20 13.86 2.42
N ILE A 306 10.19 12.99 2.38
CA ILE A 306 8.95 13.14 3.15
C ILE A 306 8.58 11.87 3.91
N VAL A 307 7.77 12.06 4.95
CA VAL A 307 7.04 10.99 5.65
C VAL A 307 5.56 11.37 5.69
N THR A 308 4.66 10.44 5.43
CA THR A 308 3.23 10.64 5.66
C THR A 308 2.77 9.75 6.81
N LEU A 309 1.86 10.28 7.63
CA LEU A 309 1.17 9.54 8.68
C LEU A 309 -0.33 9.60 8.40
N THR A 310 -0.92 8.44 8.13
CA THR A 310 -2.35 8.29 7.89
C THR A 310 -3.05 7.84 9.17
N TRP A 311 -4.14 8.53 9.48
CA TRP A 311 -5.03 8.30 10.59
C TRP A 311 -6.37 7.82 10.09
N ARG A 312 -6.96 6.86 10.79
CA ARG A 312 -8.22 6.25 10.41
C ARG A 312 -9.15 6.06 11.58
N GLY A 313 -10.43 6.25 11.33
CA GLY A 313 -11.52 5.90 12.23
C GLY A 313 -12.80 5.67 11.45
N SER A 314 -13.83 5.18 12.13
CA SER A 314 -15.14 5.02 11.52
C SER A 314 -16.26 5.37 12.50
N VAL A 315 -17.41 5.73 11.94
CA VAL A 315 -18.65 5.93 12.69
C VAL A 315 -19.80 5.25 11.97
N GLU A 316 -20.69 4.65 12.76
CA GLU A 316 -21.92 4.06 12.24
C GLU A 316 -22.87 5.15 11.73
N VAL A 317 -23.47 4.88 10.57
CA VAL A 317 -24.41 5.75 9.88
C VAL A 317 -25.78 5.10 9.91
N GLY A 318 -26.76 5.77 10.51
CA GLY A 318 -28.15 5.29 10.48
C GLY A 318 -28.77 5.40 9.07
N GLU A 319 -29.67 4.47 8.73
CA GLU A 319 -30.41 4.53 7.46
C GLU A 319 -31.30 5.78 7.44
N GLY A 320 -30.92 6.79 6.63
CA GLY A 320 -31.57 8.12 6.59
C GLY A 320 -30.73 9.26 7.18
N ALA A 321 -29.60 8.95 7.80
CA ALA A 321 -28.68 9.89 8.43
C ALA A 321 -27.35 10.00 7.67
N LEU A 322 -27.40 10.04 6.34
CA LEU A 322 -26.16 10.03 5.53
C LEU A 322 -25.24 11.20 5.92
N PRO A 323 -23.91 10.98 5.96
CA PRO A 323 -22.94 12.04 6.14
C PRO A 323 -23.13 13.15 5.11
N THR A 324 -23.10 14.39 5.55
CA THR A 324 -23.19 15.57 4.68
C THR A 324 -21.90 16.36 4.67
N LYS A 325 -21.14 16.32 5.76
CA LYS A 325 -19.88 17.05 5.90
C LYS A 325 -18.89 16.35 6.83
N LEU A 326 -17.62 16.38 6.48
CA LEU A 326 -16.50 16.04 7.36
C LEU A 326 -15.86 17.34 7.85
N ILE A 327 -15.60 17.44 9.15
CA ILE A 327 -14.82 18.50 9.78
C ILE A 327 -13.55 17.88 10.36
N VAL A 328 -12.39 18.39 9.96
CA VAL A 328 -11.08 18.00 10.50
C VAL A 328 -10.41 19.24 11.09
N THR A 329 -9.93 19.13 12.33
CA THR A 329 -9.25 20.21 13.04
C THR A 329 -7.99 19.68 13.72
N ARG A 330 -7.04 20.55 14.04
CA ARG A 330 -5.93 20.19 14.93
C ARG A 330 -6.40 20.16 16.38
N ALA A 331 -6.00 19.15 17.15
CA ALA A 331 -6.12 19.18 18.60
C ALA A 331 -5.49 20.47 19.17
N PRO A 332 -6.06 21.09 20.21
CA PRO A 332 -5.28 21.98 21.07
C PRO A 332 -4.10 21.16 21.58
N THR A 333 -2.87 21.62 21.36
CA THR A 333 -1.69 20.99 21.95
C THR A 333 -1.90 20.98 23.47
N PRO A 334 -1.90 19.82 24.16
CA PRO A 334 -1.97 19.83 25.61
C PRO A 334 -0.81 20.68 26.14
N VAL A 335 -1.14 21.76 26.85
CA VAL A 335 -0.17 22.70 27.39
C VAL A 335 0.57 22.00 28.53
N GLY A 336 1.71 21.41 28.20
CA GLY A 336 2.70 20.89 29.14
C GLY A 336 4.08 21.43 28.76
N ALA A 337 4.53 22.42 29.53
CA ALA A 337 5.83 23.12 29.45
C ALA A 337 6.12 23.93 28.16
N VAL A 338 5.54 25.14 28.09
CA VAL A 338 5.98 26.21 27.16
C VAL A 338 6.83 27.21 27.95
N GLY A 339 8.11 27.35 27.57
CA GLY A 339 8.92 28.54 27.87
C GLY A 339 8.52 29.70 26.95
N PRO A 340 8.77 30.97 27.33
CA PRO A 340 7.98 32.11 26.86
C PRO A 340 8.17 32.39 25.37
N ALA A 341 7.03 32.63 24.72
CA ALA A 341 6.90 33.08 23.35
C ALA A 341 7.15 34.59 23.21
N SER A 342 7.66 35.00 22.05
CA SER A 342 7.56 36.38 21.56
C SER A 342 6.51 36.44 20.45
N GLU A 343 5.55 37.33 20.65
CA GLU A 343 4.45 37.68 19.77
C GLU A 343 4.95 38.39 18.50
N ASP A 344 4.24 38.23 17.37
CA ASP A 344 3.71 39.40 16.66
C ASP A 344 2.58 39.03 15.68
N ALA A 345 1.60 39.94 15.64
CA ALA A 345 0.29 39.80 15.02
C ALA A 345 0.23 40.32 13.59
N GLY A 346 -0.77 39.87 12.81
CA GLY A 346 -1.11 40.46 11.52
C GLY A 346 -2.36 39.85 10.88
N SER A 347 -3.53 40.39 11.23
CA SER A 347 -4.85 40.07 10.68
C SER A 347 -5.12 40.85 9.39
N VAL A 348 -5.65 40.19 8.33
CA VAL A 348 -6.49 40.86 7.31
C VAL A 348 -7.59 39.90 6.79
N THR A 349 -8.84 40.35 6.94
CA THR A 349 -10.10 39.80 6.42
C THR A 349 -10.30 40.03 4.92
N ALA A 350 -10.91 39.07 4.20
CA ALA A 350 -11.68 39.35 2.97
C ALA A 350 -12.78 38.30 2.73
N LYS A 351 -13.87 38.75 2.09
CA LYS A 351 -15.22 38.19 2.04
C LYS A 351 -15.47 37.21 0.87
N THR A 352 -16.45 36.32 1.08
CA THR A 352 -17.15 35.45 0.12
C THR A 352 -17.90 36.24 -0.98
N PRO A 353 -18.22 35.59 -2.11
CA PRO A 353 -19.64 35.44 -2.46
C PRO A 353 -20.06 34.04 -2.94
N GLU A 354 -21.35 33.79 -2.76
CA GLU A 354 -22.17 32.61 -3.08
C GLU A 354 -22.47 32.46 -4.58
N PHE A 355 -22.84 31.25 -5.01
CA PHE A 355 -23.82 30.82 -6.04
C PHE A 355 -23.56 29.31 -6.26
N GLY A 356 -24.48 28.36 -6.46
CA GLY A 356 -25.92 28.28 -6.71
C GLY A 356 -26.19 26.84 -7.20
N ASP A 357 -27.36 26.30 -6.86
CA ASP A 357 -27.81 24.89 -6.93
C ASP A 357 -27.68 24.13 -8.28
N GLY A 358 -27.64 22.78 -8.16
CA GLY A 358 -28.54 21.92 -8.95
C GLY A 358 -27.94 20.61 -9.50
N PRO A 359 -28.66 19.48 -9.46
CA PRO A 359 -28.08 18.14 -9.30
C PRO A 359 -28.03 17.32 -10.61
N GLU A 360 -27.19 16.27 -10.69
CA GLU A 360 -27.64 14.96 -11.22
C GLU A 360 -26.57 13.85 -11.24
N LYS A 361 -27.09 12.63 -11.03
CA LYS A 361 -26.65 11.31 -11.51
C LYS A 361 -25.46 10.64 -10.80
N THR A 362 -25.86 9.74 -9.91
CA THR A 362 -25.11 8.67 -9.24
C THR A 362 -24.19 7.93 -10.21
N GLN A 363 -22.90 8.23 -10.13
CA GLN A 363 -21.82 7.44 -10.69
C GLN A 363 -21.40 6.35 -9.69
N PRO A 364 -20.88 5.19 -10.17
CA PRO A 364 -20.35 4.16 -9.28
C PRO A 364 -19.25 4.74 -8.39
N SER A 365 -19.27 4.37 -7.10
CA SER A 365 -18.39 4.96 -6.08
C SER A 365 -16.90 4.82 -6.46
N ALA A 366 -16.11 5.87 -6.21
CA ALA A 366 -14.68 5.94 -6.49
C ALA A 366 -13.87 4.76 -5.91
N PHE A 367 -14.37 4.15 -4.83
CA PHE A 367 -13.80 2.99 -4.15
C PHE A 367 -13.69 1.75 -5.06
N SER A 368 -14.71 1.50 -5.89
CA SER A 368 -14.82 0.32 -6.76
C SER A 368 -13.74 0.28 -7.84
N ARG A 369 -13.44 1.45 -8.42
CA ARG A 369 -12.40 1.65 -9.44
C ARG A 369 -11.00 1.63 -8.84
N ALA A 370 -10.90 1.96 -7.55
CA ALA A 370 -9.66 2.21 -6.86
C ALA A 370 -8.92 0.95 -6.40
N LEU A 371 -9.65 -0.07 -5.96
CA LEU A 371 -9.06 -1.26 -5.35
C LEU A 371 -8.69 -2.34 -6.36
N LEU A 372 -9.35 -2.37 -7.53
CA LEU A 372 -9.13 -3.36 -8.58
C LEU A 372 -9.37 -2.70 -9.96
N PRO A 373 -8.36 -2.03 -10.56
CA PRO A 373 -8.51 -1.54 -11.92
C PRO A 373 -8.78 -2.73 -12.86
N ARG A 374 -9.91 -2.69 -13.58
CA ARG A 374 -10.35 -3.76 -14.51
C ARG A 374 -9.31 -4.16 -15.57
N SER A 375 -8.32 -3.31 -15.83
CA SER A 375 -7.26 -3.52 -16.82
C SER A 375 -5.98 -4.17 -16.27
N ALA A 376 -5.90 -4.49 -14.97
CA ALA A 376 -4.69 -5.01 -14.32
C ALA A 376 -4.76 -6.49 -13.91
N LEU A 377 -5.85 -7.20 -14.26
CA LEU A 377 -5.86 -8.65 -14.11
C LEU A 377 -5.00 -9.24 -15.23
N PRO A 378 -3.92 -9.98 -14.93
CA PRO A 378 -3.21 -10.72 -15.97
C PRO A 378 -4.19 -11.71 -16.63
N PRO A 379 -4.05 -12.00 -17.94
CA PRO A 379 -4.82 -13.06 -18.55
C PRO A 379 -4.53 -14.35 -17.77
N MET A 380 -5.58 -15.04 -17.31
CA MET A 380 -5.42 -16.39 -16.82
C MET A 380 -4.88 -17.23 -17.98
N SER A 381 -3.59 -17.54 -17.95
CA SER A 381 -2.99 -18.49 -18.89
C SER A 381 -3.59 -19.86 -18.62
N THR A 382 -4.55 -20.26 -19.45
CA THR A 382 -4.89 -21.66 -19.62
C THR A 382 -3.67 -22.35 -20.21
N ARG A 383 -2.92 -23.10 -19.39
CA ARG A 383 -1.90 -24.01 -19.90
C ARG A 383 -2.57 -25.06 -20.80
N THR A 384 -2.45 -24.86 -22.11
CA THR A 384 -2.75 -25.89 -23.10
C THR A 384 -1.60 -26.90 -23.06
N ILE A 385 -1.87 -28.11 -22.58
CA ILE A 385 -0.94 -29.24 -22.67
C ILE A 385 -0.88 -29.66 -24.16
N PRO A 386 0.29 -29.72 -24.81
CA PRO A 386 0.37 -30.22 -26.18
C PRO A 386 0.19 -31.75 -26.18
N VAL A 387 -0.83 -32.24 -26.88
CA VAL A 387 -0.96 -33.65 -27.25
C VAL A 387 -0.32 -33.81 -28.64
N PRO A 388 0.58 -34.80 -28.87
CA PRO A 388 1.22 -34.96 -30.16
C PRO A 388 0.25 -35.51 -31.21
N ALA A 389 0.42 -35.02 -32.44
CA ALA A 389 -0.43 -35.25 -33.59
C ALA A 389 -0.34 -36.70 -34.13
N GLY A 390 -1.49 -37.23 -34.55
CA GLY A 390 -1.56 -38.44 -35.35
C GLY A 390 -2.97 -38.67 -35.92
N GLY A 391 -3.11 -38.51 -37.24
CA GLY A 391 -3.97 -39.35 -38.09
C GLY A 391 -5.43 -38.96 -38.27
N ASP A 392 -5.73 -38.55 -39.50
CA ASP A 392 -7.02 -38.46 -40.21
C ASP A 392 -8.14 -39.42 -39.75
N GLU A 393 -9.38 -38.94 -39.61
CA GLU A 393 -10.46 -39.19 -40.60
C GLU A 393 -11.76 -38.42 -40.27
N VAL A 394 -12.57 -38.24 -41.30
CA VAL A 394 -13.72 -37.34 -41.44
C VAL A 394 -15.01 -37.95 -40.88
N ALA A 395 -15.83 -37.20 -40.11
CA ALA A 395 -17.30 -37.31 -40.16
C ALA A 395 -18.03 -36.12 -39.52
N SER A 396 -19.06 -35.66 -40.24
CA SER A 396 -20.02 -34.59 -39.95
C SER A 396 -21.00 -34.93 -38.83
N VAL A 397 -21.51 -33.90 -38.11
CA VAL A 397 -22.95 -33.58 -37.89
C VAL A 397 -23.20 -32.87 -36.54
N ARG A 398 -23.76 -31.64 -36.65
CA ARG A 398 -24.73 -30.91 -35.81
C ARG A 398 -24.84 -31.15 -34.29
N GLY A 399 -24.58 -30.07 -33.55
CA GLY A 399 -25.53 -29.42 -32.61
C GLY A 399 -26.06 -30.19 -31.40
N GLY A 400 -25.61 -29.81 -30.19
CA GLY A 400 -26.34 -30.12 -28.96
C GLY A 400 -25.48 -30.03 -27.69
N LEU A 401 -25.84 -29.07 -26.82
CA LEU A 401 -25.73 -29.03 -25.35
C LEU A 401 -24.59 -29.80 -24.63
N LEU A 402 -23.76 -29.04 -23.91
CA LEU A 402 -22.84 -29.56 -22.88
C LEU A 402 -23.62 -30.17 -21.69
N PRO A 403 -23.16 -31.31 -21.13
CA PRO A 403 -23.76 -32.00 -19.98
C PRO A 403 -23.38 -31.36 -18.62
N PRO A 404 -24.11 -31.65 -17.52
CA PRO A 404 -23.82 -31.13 -16.19
C PRO A 404 -22.58 -31.78 -15.55
N PRO A 405 -21.93 -31.12 -14.56
CA PRO A 405 -20.74 -31.63 -13.90
C PRO A 405 -21.03 -32.84 -12.98
N PRO A 406 -20.03 -33.71 -12.74
CA PRO A 406 -20.18 -34.92 -11.93
C PRO A 406 -20.27 -34.64 -10.42
N SER A 407 -21.11 -35.41 -9.74
CA SER A 407 -21.27 -35.41 -8.28
C SER A 407 -20.03 -35.97 -7.56
N VAL A 408 -19.46 -35.19 -6.65
CA VAL A 408 -18.40 -35.65 -5.73
C VAL A 408 -19.03 -36.53 -4.64
N ARG A 409 -18.57 -37.77 -4.53
CA ARG A 409 -18.91 -38.68 -3.43
C ARG A 409 -18.21 -38.23 -2.15
N SER A 410 -18.97 -38.12 -1.06
CA SER A 410 -18.48 -37.87 0.30
C SER A 410 -17.60 -39.01 0.81
N ALA A 411 -16.50 -38.67 1.50
CA ALA A 411 -15.63 -39.63 2.19
C ALA A 411 -16.34 -40.26 3.41
N PRO A 412 -16.06 -41.53 3.75
CA PRO A 412 -16.63 -42.17 4.95
C PRO A 412 -15.98 -41.65 6.25
N PRO A 413 -16.71 -41.69 7.39
CA PRO A 413 -16.22 -41.21 8.67
C PRO A 413 -15.15 -42.13 9.30
N PRO A 414 -14.28 -41.61 10.20
CA PRO A 414 -13.24 -42.39 10.87
C PRO A 414 -13.81 -43.34 11.95
N PRO A 415 -13.12 -44.45 12.26
CA PRO A 415 -13.57 -45.44 13.25
C PRO A 415 -13.37 -44.96 14.70
N SER A 416 -14.27 -45.42 15.59
CA SER A 416 -14.28 -45.13 17.04
C SER A 416 -13.10 -45.78 17.79
N PRO A 417 -12.60 -45.16 18.89
CA PRO A 417 -11.50 -45.71 19.69
C PRO A 417 -11.94 -46.87 20.60
N PRO A 418 -11.04 -47.80 20.96
CA PRO A 418 -11.34 -48.94 21.81
C PRO A 418 -11.48 -48.57 23.30
N ALA A 419 -12.36 -49.29 23.99
CA ALA A 419 -12.63 -49.15 25.43
C ALA A 419 -11.43 -49.63 26.28
N GLN A 420 -11.11 -48.88 27.34
CA GLN A 420 -10.10 -49.26 28.33
C GLN A 420 -10.68 -50.29 29.32
N PRO A 421 -9.91 -51.32 29.73
CA PRO A 421 -10.33 -52.25 30.76
C PRO A 421 -10.23 -51.63 32.16
N ALA A 422 -11.11 -52.12 33.05
CA ALA A 422 -11.45 -51.64 34.38
C ALA A 422 -10.33 -51.67 35.41
#